data_AF-A0A932P5A4-F1
#
_entry.id   AF-A0A932P5A4-F1
#
_cell.length_a   1.000
_cell.length_b   1.000
_cell.length_c   1.000
_cell.angle_alpha   90.00
_cell.angle_beta   90.00
_cell.angle_gamma   90.00
#
_symmetry.space_group_name_H-M   'P 1'
#
loop_
_entity.id
_entity.type
_entity.pdbx_description
1 polymer ?
#
loop_
_entity_poly.entity_id
_entity_poly.type
_entity_poly.pdbx_seq_one_letter_code
_entity_poly.pdbx_strand_id
1 'polypeptide(L)'
;MPKLSSLIIIVFLAVTPRPGRADGLLYQLPDDGTWVRFDTEGKAFGPDGGVKVTITGSVMVSSVGQTDVYGEKCRWIEIGSTAKRGEQEFTEVYKLLIPEKRLKQGENPLDHVLKAWQKHSMINHGAPQQLDLGAVRSLDEFLSGPAPEVTKLPAELTDSKLGKRQCEGLRGHAVVKTCDSETHFTYEVRLDKDAPFGVVTFRYEKARKRQGQSLGARTATFKLADFGTEAKSALPDSQ
;
A
#
# COMPACT_ATOMS: atom_id res chain seq x y z
N MET A 1 -4.58 6.29 -68.69
CA MET A 1 -4.07 6.93 -67.45
C MET A 1 -4.87 6.41 -66.26
N PRO A 2 -4.37 5.42 -65.49
CA PRO A 2 -5.02 4.98 -64.27
C PRO A 2 -4.50 5.80 -63.07
N LYS A 3 -5.41 6.30 -62.24
CA LYS A 3 -5.10 6.97 -60.96
C LYS A 3 -4.86 5.89 -59.90
N LEU A 4 -3.63 5.75 -59.42
CA LEU A 4 -3.32 5.00 -58.21
C LEU A 4 -3.85 5.78 -57.00
N SER A 5 -4.91 5.29 -56.38
CA SER A 5 -5.37 5.76 -55.06
C SER A 5 -4.52 5.12 -53.98
N SER A 6 -3.59 5.88 -53.40
CA SER A 6 -2.82 5.47 -52.23
C SER A 6 -3.75 5.37 -51.01
N LEU A 7 -3.91 4.15 -50.50
CA LEU A 7 -4.58 3.85 -49.24
C LEU A 7 -3.57 4.06 -48.09
N ILE A 8 -3.73 5.13 -47.32
CA ILE A 8 -2.93 5.37 -46.10
C ILE A 8 -3.61 4.60 -44.95
N ILE A 9 -2.99 3.49 -44.53
CA ILE A 9 -3.37 2.76 -43.32
C ILE A 9 -2.70 3.46 -42.14
N ILE A 10 -3.46 4.26 -41.39
CA ILE A 10 -3.02 4.84 -40.12
C ILE A 10 -3.15 3.74 -39.06
N VAL A 11 -2.03 3.07 -38.75
CA VAL A 11 -1.93 2.18 -37.60
C VAL A 11 -1.88 3.05 -36.34
N PHE A 12 -3.02 3.21 -35.67
CA PHE A 12 -3.05 3.72 -34.30
C PHE A 12 -2.39 2.67 -33.40
N LEU A 13 -1.10 2.85 -33.09
CA LEU A 13 -0.51 2.18 -31.94
C LEU A 13 -1.26 2.69 -30.70
N ALA A 14 -2.17 1.86 -30.18
CA ALA A 14 -2.74 2.06 -28.87
C ALA A 14 -1.58 1.99 -27.86
N VAL A 15 -1.09 3.14 -27.43
CA VAL A 15 -0.23 3.26 -26.25
C VAL A 15 -1.11 2.87 -25.08
N THR A 16 -1.14 1.59 -24.73
CA THR A 16 -1.77 1.15 -23.50
C THR A 16 -0.99 1.83 -22.37
N PRO A 17 -1.60 2.73 -21.58
CA PRO A 17 -0.92 3.30 -20.44
C PRO A 17 -0.46 2.13 -19.56
N ARG A 18 0.86 2.04 -19.35
CA ARG A 18 1.40 1.05 -18.42
C ARG A 18 0.87 1.45 -17.05
N PRO A 19 0.17 0.55 -16.32
CA PRO A 19 -0.29 0.88 -14.98
C PRO A 19 0.91 1.32 -14.13
N GLY A 20 0.80 2.48 -13.48
CA GLY A 20 1.80 2.96 -12.54
C GLY A 20 1.87 2.00 -11.36
N ARG A 21 3.08 1.67 -10.90
CA ARG A 21 3.36 0.69 -9.82
C ARG A 21 3.94 1.23 -8.50
N ALA A 22 3.25 1.58 -7.42
CA ALA A 22 3.97 2.04 -6.18
C ALA A 22 4.67 0.89 -5.39
N ASP A 23 5.31 1.17 -4.26
CA ASP A 23 5.89 0.14 -3.37
C ASP A 23 5.01 -0.07 -2.11
N GLY A 24 5.17 -1.18 -1.40
CA GLY A 24 4.28 -1.60 -0.31
C GLY A 24 3.07 -2.40 -0.81
N LEU A 25 1.87 -2.11 -0.28
CA LEU A 25 0.61 -2.79 -0.65
C LEU A 25 -0.03 -2.26 -1.95
N LEU A 26 0.52 -1.19 -2.52
CA LEU A 26 0.03 -0.56 -3.76
C LEU A 26 1.06 -0.76 -4.88
N TYR A 27 1.23 -1.98 -5.37
CA TYR A 27 2.20 -2.25 -6.45
C TYR A 27 1.71 -1.92 -7.85
N GLN A 28 0.42 -1.64 -8.03
CA GLN A 28 -0.11 -1.00 -9.24
C GLN A 28 -1.39 -0.25 -8.92
N LEU A 29 -1.68 0.82 -9.67
CA LEU A 29 -2.93 1.54 -9.58
C LEU A 29 -4.01 0.81 -10.40
N PRO A 30 -5.04 0.22 -9.77
CA PRO A 30 -6.16 -0.36 -10.49
C PRO A 30 -7.16 0.71 -10.97
N ASP A 31 -8.17 0.25 -11.69
CA ASP A 31 -9.36 1.04 -12.01
C ASP A 31 -10.06 1.51 -10.73
N ASP A 32 -10.80 2.62 -10.86
CA ASP A 32 -11.54 3.16 -9.73
C ASP A 32 -12.67 2.24 -9.28
N GLY A 33 -12.98 2.25 -7.98
CA GLY A 33 -13.88 1.29 -7.36
C GLY A 33 -13.25 -0.09 -7.13
N THR A 34 -11.98 -0.31 -7.42
CA THR A 34 -11.32 -1.60 -7.12
C THR A 34 -10.91 -1.70 -5.66
N TRP A 35 -11.06 -2.86 -5.05
CA TRP A 35 -10.58 -3.14 -3.69
C TRP A 35 -9.92 -4.53 -3.58
N VAL A 36 -9.02 -4.67 -2.61
CA VAL A 36 -8.40 -5.93 -2.19
C VAL A 36 -8.47 -6.05 -0.67
N ARG A 37 -8.61 -7.27 -0.17
CA ARG A 37 -8.52 -7.62 1.25
C ARG A 37 -7.36 -8.58 1.46
N PHE A 38 -6.52 -8.28 2.44
CA PHE A 38 -5.44 -9.12 2.91
C PHE A 38 -5.76 -9.66 4.30
N ASP A 39 -5.57 -10.95 4.51
CA ASP A 39 -5.48 -11.49 5.87
C ASP A 39 -4.12 -11.08 6.45
N THR A 40 -4.13 -10.65 7.71
CA THR A 40 -2.95 -10.08 8.38
C THR A 40 -2.61 -10.85 9.64
N GLU A 41 -1.33 -11.19 9.79
CA GLU A 41 -0.75 -11.75 11.01
C GLU A 41 0.55 -11.01 11.34
N GLY A 42 0.88 -10.85 12.62
CA GLY A 42 2.08 -10.13 13.02
C GLY A 42 2.38 -10.22 14.50
N LYS A 43 3.56 -9.72 14.88
CA LYS A 43 4.02 -9.66 16.27
C LYS A 43 4.70 -8.34 16.56
N ALA A 44 4.51 -7.81 17.75
CA ALA A 44 5.31 -6.72 18.29
C ALA A 44 6.20 -7.26 19.42
N PHE A 45 7.46 -6.85 19.40
CA PHE A 45 8.52 -7.28 20.29
C PHE A 45 8.98 -6.10 21.15
N GLY A 46 9.25 -6.36 22.42
CA GLY A 46 9.82 -5.37 23.33
C GLY A 46 11.33 -5.16 23.11
N PRO A 47 11.95 -4.22 23.85
CA PRO A 47 13.40 -4.02 23.84
C PRO A 47 14.22 -5.28 24.17
N ASP A 48 13.64 -6.16 24.99
CA ASP A 48 14.19 -7.46 25.41
C ASP A 48 14.07 -8.56 24.35
N GLY A 49 13.45 -8.28 23.20
CA GLY A 49 13.14 -9.26 22.15
C GLY A 49 11.95 -10.17 22.48
N GLY A 50 11.33 -10.02 23.65
CA GLY A 50 10.16 -10.79 24.02
C GLY A 50 8.92 -10.33 23.24
N VAL A 51 8.08 -11.29 22.82
CA VAL A 51 6.79 -10.97 22.18
C VAL A 51 5.88 -10.29 23.19
N LYS A 52 5.42 -9.09 22.87
CA LYS A 52 4.49 -8.32 23.72
C LYS A 52 3.06 -8.36 23.21
N VAL A 53 2.88 -8.42 21.90
CA VAL A 53 1.56 -8.44 21.26
C VAL A 53 1.60 -9.33 20.03
N THR A 54 0.58 -10.15 19.84
CA THR A 54 0.28 -10.81 18.56
C THR A 54 -0.87 -10.06 17.90
N ILE A 55 -0.73 -9.77 16.61
CA ILE A 55 -1.69 -9.02 15.81
C ILE A 55 -2.29 -10.01 14.81
N THR A 56 -3.60 -10.11 14.78
CA THR A 56 -4.34 -10.83 13.73
C THR A 56 -5.50 -9.96 13.27
N GLY A 57 -5.87 -10.09 12.00
CA GLY A 57 -6.96 -9.30 11.43
C GLY A 57 -6.92 -9.25 9.91
N SER A 58 -7.37 -8.14 9.36
CA SER A 58 -7.34 -7.90 7.91
C SER A 58 -7.05 -6.45 7.57
N VAL A 59 -6.41 -6.24 6.42
CA VAL A 59 -6.24 -4.93 5.81
C VAL A 59 -6.95 -4.91 4.46
N MET A 60 -7.73 -3.88 4.22
CA MET A 60 -8.38 -3.61 2.94
C MET A 60 -7.74 -2.39 2.30
N VAL A 61 -7.35 -2.50 1.03
CA VAL A 61 -6.86 -1.37 0.23
C VAL A 61 -7.84 -1.15 -0.93
N SER A 62 -8.29 0.09 -1.10
CA SER A 62 -9.35 0.43 -2.04
C SER A 62 -9.03 1.70 -2.82
N SER A 63 -9.42 1.74 -4.09
CA SER A 63 -9.56 2.95 -4.87
C SER A 63 -11.02 3.39 -4.82
N VAL A 64 -11.29 4.57 -4.27
CA VAL A 64 -12.66 4.98 -3.88
C VAL A 64 -13.10 6.33 -4.45
N GLY A 65 -12.55 6.73 -5.59
CA GLY A 65 -12.90 7.99 -6.24
C GLY A 65 -11.72 8.69 -6.88
N GLN A 66 -12.03 9.58 -7.81
CA GLN A 66 -11.09 10.46 -8.50
C GLN A 66 -11.50 11.92 -8.34
N THR A 67 -10.53 12.84 -8.37
CA THR A 67 -10.78 14.28 -8.47
C THR A 67 -9.61 14.97 -9.14
N ASP A 68 -9.87 16.11 -9.79
CA ASP A 68 -8.82 16.99 -10.29
C ASP A 68 -8.42 18.01 -9.22
N VAL A 69 -7.11 18.22 -9.05
CA VAL A 69 -6.54 19.25 -8.17
C VAL A 69 -5.54 20.05 -8.99
N TYR A 70 -5.84 21.32 -9.24
CA TYR A 70 -5.02 22.20 -10.09
C TYR A 70 -4.72 21.64 -11.50
N GLY A 71 -5.72 20.98 -12.10
CA GLY A 71 -5.58 20.35 -13.43
C GLY A 71 -4.78 19.04 -13.42
N GLU A 72 -4.46 18.49 -12.25
CA GLU A 72 -3.84 17.19 -12.09
C GLU A 72 -4.82 16.16 -11.53
N LYS A 73 -4.95 15.04 -12.26
CA LYS A 73 -5.79 13.93 -11.86
C LYS A 73 -5.23 13.23 -10.62
N CYS A 74 -6.06 13.11 -9.59
CA CYS A 74 -5.73 12.49 -8.33
C CYS A 74 -6.68 11.33 -8.02
N ARG A 75 -6.18 10.37 -7.22
CA ARG A 75 -6.95 9.22 -6.73
C ARG A 75 -7.09 9.27 -5.22
N TRP A 76 -8.30 8.94 -4.75
CA TRP A 76 -8.54 8.57 -3.36
C TRP A 76 -8.20 7.12 -3.13
N ILE A 77 -7.18 6.88 -2.30
CA ILE A 77 -6.80 5.55 -1.83
C ILE A 77 -7.22 5.42 -0.37
N GLU A 78 -8.02 4.39 -0.08
CA GLU A 78 -8.39 4.02 1.28
C GLU A 78 -7.62 2.80 1.76
N ILE A 79 -7.16 2.85 3.01
CA ILE A 79 -6.53 1.74 3.71
C ILE A 79 -7.32 1.53 5.00
N GLY A 80 -8.13 0.48 5.02
CA GLY A 80 -8.88 0.05 6.20
C GLY A 80 -8.16 -1.10 6.88
N SER A 81 -8.14 -1.12 8.20
CA SER A 81 -7.66 -2.26 8.98
C SER A 81 -8.69 -2.63 10.04
N THR A 82 -8.82 -3.92 10.28
CA THR A 82 -9.50 -4.49 11.45
C THR A 82 -8.48 -5.36 12.14
N ALA A 83 -8.21 -5.09 13.42
CA ALA A 83 -7.20 -5.79 14.16
C ALA A 83 -7.65 -6.03 15.60
N LYS A 84 -7.11 -7.10 16.19
CA LYS A 84 -7.28 -7.41 17.62
C LYS A 84 -5.99 -7.17 18.37
N ARG A 85 -6.06 -6.48 19.50
CA ARG A 85 -4.99 -6.33 20.48
C ARG A 85 -5.45 -6.94 21.80
N GLY A 86 -5.02 -8.18 22.06
CA GLY A 86 -5.63 -8.97 23.13
C GLY A 86 -7.08 -9.31 22.77
N GLU A 87 -8.02 -9.03 23.66
CA GLU A 87 -9.45 -9.24 23.44
C GLU A 87 -10.15 -8.06 22.75
N GLN A 88 -9.46 -6.91 22.66
CA GLN A 88 -10.06 -5.69 22.12
C GLN A 88 -9.88 -5.60 20.60
N GLU A 89 -11.00 -5.53 19.89
CA GLU A 89 -11.05 -5.26 18.46
C GLU A 89 -11.10 -3.76 18.19
N PHE A 90 -10.37 -3.30 17.18
CA PHE A 90 -10.45 -1.93 16.69
C PHE A 90 -10.42 -1.91 15.17
N THR A 91 -11.01 -0.87 14.61
CA THR A 91 -10.99 -0.59 13.18
C THR A 91 -10.38 0.78 12.94
N GLU A 92 -9.57 0.88 11.90
CA GLU A 92 -8.95 2.12 11.49
C GLU A 92 -9.04 2.26 9.97
N VAL A 93 -9.42 3.43 9.48
CA VAL A 93 -9.47 3.74 8.06
C VAL A 93 -8.71 5.02 7.82
N TYR A 94 -7.79 4.98 6.85
CA TYR A 94 -7.14 6.14 6.29
C TYR A 94 -7.64 6.37 4.86
N LYS A 95 -7.86 7.63 4.48
CA LYS A 95 -8.19 8.03 3.10
C LYS A 95 -7.22 9.09 2.64
N LEU A 96 -6.50 8.82 1.55
CA LEU A 96 -5.40 9.64 1.05
C LEU A 96 -5.70 10.11 -0.37
N LEU A 97 -5.57 11.41 -0.64
CA LEU A 97 -5.62 11.96 -1.99
C LEU A 97 -4.20 12.06 -2.55
N ILE A 98 -3.92 11.30 -3.61
CA ILE A 98 -2.58 11.21 -4.18
C ILE A 98 -2.68 11.41 -5.70
N PRO A 99 -1.82 12.23 -6.33
CA PRO A 99 -1.84 12.37 -7.78
C PRO A 99 -1.55 11.04 -8.49
N GLU A 100 -2.32 10.68 -9.52
CA GLU A 100 -2.20 9.37 -10.18
C GLU A 100 -0.80 9.16 -10.78
N LYS A 101 -0.17 10.24 -11.28
CA LYS A 101 1.20 10.19 -11.83
C LYS A 101 2.28 9.84 -10.79
N ARG A 102 1.95 9.92 -9.50
CA ARG A 102 2.81 9.62 -8.34
C ARG A 102 2.57 8.22 -7.77
N LEU A 103 1.49 7.56 -8.17
CA LEU A 103 1.18 6.17 -7.81
C LEU A 103 1.93 5.21 -8.75
N LYS A 104 3.27 5.30 -8.78
CA LYS A 104 4.12 4.54 -9.72
C LYS A 104 5.46 4.07 -9.15
N GLN A 105 6.19 3.28 -9.95
CA GLN A 105 7.36 2.52 -9.48
C GLN A 105 8.51 3.42 -9.12
N GLY A 106 9.10 3.15 -7.96
CA GLY A 106 10.19 3.93 -7.43
C GLY A 106 9.79 5.30 -6.89
N GLU A 107 8.49 5.61 -6.80
CA GLU A 107 8.01 6.79 -6.07
C GLU A 107 7.39 6.38 -4.74
N ASN A 108 7.53 7.24 -3.74
CA ASN A 108 6.89 7.08 -2.45
C ASN A 108 5.55 7.82 -2.46
N PRO A 109 4.40 7.12 -2.44
CA PRO A 109 3.09 7.78 -2.48
C PRO A 109 2.88 8.76 -1.32
N LEU A 110 3.46 8.47 -0.15
CA LEU A 110 3.30 9.29 1.05
C LEU A 110 3.97 10.66 0.93
N ASP A 111 4.96 10.83 0.05
CA ASP A 111 5.60 12.13 -0.24
C ASP A 111 4.69 13.07 -1.07
N HIS A 112 3.58 12.55 -1.59
CA HIS A 112 2.73 13.24 -2.55
C HIS A 112 1.27 13.34 -2.12
N VAL A 113 0.97 13.05 -0.85
CA VAL A 113 -0.38 13.14 -0.30
C VAL A 113 -0.79 14.61 -0.20
N LEU A 114 -1.92 14.95 -0.84
CA LEU A 114 -2.47 16.31 -0.85
C LEU A 114 -3.50 16.53 0.25
N LYS A 115 -4.26 15.48 0.61
CA LYS A 115 -5.26 15.47 1.68
C LYS A 115 -5.26 14.10 2.32
N ALA A 116 -5.46 14.05 3.64
CA ALA A 116 -5.56 12.80 4.39
C ALA A 116 -6.65 12.88 5.45
N TRP A 117 -7.38 11.80 5.60
CA TRP A 117 -8.39 11.62 6.65
C TRP A 117 -8.12 10.32 7.40
N GLN A 118 -8.55 10.27 8.65
CA GLN A 118 -8.52 9.09 9.50
C GLN A 118 -9.85 8.93 10.23
N LYS A 119 -10.27 7.69 10.42
CA LYS A 119 -11.28 7.29 11.39
C LYS A 119 -10.76 6.09 12.15
N HIS A 120 -10.72 6.19 13.47
CA HIS A 120 -10.29 5.09 14.34
C HIS A 120 -11.39 4.84 15.37
N SER A 121 -11.87 3.59 15.51
CA SER A 121 -13.04 3.26 16.35
C SER A 121 -12.87 3.67 17.82
N MET A 122 -11.63 3.65 18.31
CA MET A 122 -11.30 3.99 19.70
C MET A 122 -10.89 5.46 19.93
N ILE A 123 -10.73 6.28 18.88
CA ILE A 123 -10.26 7.67 19.00
C ILE A 123 -11.39 8.59 18.56
N ASN A 124 -11.61 9.70 19.28
CA ASN A 124 -12.61 10.70 18.94
C ASN A 124 -14.01 10.09 18.70
N HIS A 125 -14.38 9.05 19.47
CA HIS A 125 -15.63 8.31 19.32
C HIS A 125 -15.90 7.78 17.90
N GLY A 126 -14.85 7.50 17.12
CA GLY A 126 -14.98 7.02 15.75
C GLY A 126 -15.41 8.10 14.74
N ALA A 127 -15.36 9.39 15.10
CA ALA A 127 -15.58 10.46 14.14
C ALA A 127 -14.38 10.61 13.18
N PRO A 128 -14.61 10.78 11.86
CA PRO A 128 -13.56 11.14 10.93
C PRO A 128 -12.86 12.44 11.32
N GLN A 129 -11.54 12.48 11.13
CA GLN A 129 -10.73 13.69 11.31
C GLN A 129 -9.77 13.84 10.12
N GLN A 130 -9.52 15.08 9.73
CA GLN A 130 -8.45 15.38 8.78
C GLN A 130 -7.09 15.25 9.49
N LEU A 131 -6.12 14.63 8.81
CA LEU A 131 -4.77 14.48 9.32
C LEU A 131 -3.86 15.60 8.84
N ASP A 132 -2.90 15.97 9.69
CA ASP A 132 -1.70 16.66 9.24
C ASP A 132 -0.88 15.74 8.33
N LEU A 133 -0.29 16.29 7.26
CA LEU A 133 0.45 15.50 6.28
C LEU A 133 1.70 14.84 6.88
N GLY A 134 2.28 15.40 7.95
CA GLY A 134 3.36 14.76 8.70
C GLY A 134 2.91 13.48 9.41
N ALA A 135 1.65 13.40 9.85
CA ALA A 135 1.11 12.21 10.52
C ALA A 135 0.94 11.02 9.58
N VAL A 136 0.79 11.27 8.28
CA VAL A 136 0.63 10.24 7.23
C VAL A 136 1.88 9.35 7.10
N ARG A 137 3.05 9.81 7.58
CA ARG A 137 4.28 9.01 7.66
C ARG A 137 4.15 7.75 8.51
N SER A 138 3.16 7.69 9.39
CA SER A 138 2.84 6.48 10.16
C SER A 138 2.35 5.31 9.27
N LEU A 139 1.97 5.57 8.02
CA LEU A 139 1.53 4.58 7.04
C LEU A 139 2.67 3.96 6.23
N ASP A 140 3.92 4.20 6.62
CA ASP A 140 5.12 3.64 5.97
C ASP A 140 5.12 2.10 5.88
N GLU A 141 4.36 1.44 6.75
CA GLU A 141 4.17 -0.01 6.74
C GLU A 141 3.17 -0.52 5.69
N PHE A 142 2.35 0.35 5.11
CA PHE A 142 1.40 0.00 4.05
C PHE A 142 1.80 0.58 2.70
N LEU A 143 2.30 1.82 2.71
CA LEU A 143 2.73 2.55 1.53
C LEU A 143 4.15 3.04 1.80
N SER A 144 5.13 2.33 1.25
CA SER A 144 6.53 2.75 1.34
C SER A 144 7.00 3.28 0.00
N GLY A 145 8.06 4.08 0.00
CA GLY A 145 8.88 4.28 -1.20
C GLY A 145 9.75 3.06 -1.50
N PRO A 146 10.51 3.09 -2.60
CA PRO A 146 11.51 2.07 -2.87
C PRO A 146 12.56 2.06 -1.78
N ALA A 147 12.95 0.88 -1.33
CA ALA A 147 14.15 0.73 -0.53
C ALA A 147 15.40 1.17 -1.33
N PRO A 148 16.42 1.78 -0.69
CA PRO A 148 17.70 2.06 -1.34
C PRO A 148 18.40 0.77 -1.78
N GLU A 149 18.16 -0.33 -1.05
CA GLU A 149 18.69 -1.66 -1.35
C GLU A 149 17.53 -2.59 -1.71
N VAL A 150 17.42 -2.96 -2.99
CA VAL A 150 16.40 -3.90 -3.49
C VAL A 150 17.06 -5.08 -4.17
N THR A 151 16.67 -6.29 -3.77
CA THR A 151 17.09 -7.55 -4.38
C THR A 151 15.89 -8.26 -4.98
N LYS A 152 16.02 -8.76 -6.22
CA LYS A 152 15.00 -9.62 -6.82
C LYS A 152 14.99 -10.97 -6.11
N LEU A 153 13.79 -11.47 -5.80
CA LEU A 153 13.58 -12.80 -5.28
C LEU A 153 13.15 -13.73 -6.42
N PRO A 154 13.63 -14.99 -6.44
CA PRO A 154 13.16 -15.97 -7.41
C PRO A 154 11.65 -16.21 -7.24
N ALA A 155 11.00 -16.65 -8.32
CA ALA A 155 9.60 -17.02 -8.27
C ALA A 155 9.37 -18.13 -7.23
N GLU A 156 8.30 -18.00 -6.46
CA GLU A 156 7.87 -18.96 -5.44
C GLU A 156 6.39 -19.29 -5.62
N LEU A 157 6.03 -20.56 -5.41
CA LEU A 157 4.64 -21.00 -5.46
C LEU A 157 3.88 -20.45 -4.25
N THR A 158 3.05 -19.44 -4.49
CA THR A 158 2.26 -18.74 -3.47
C THR A 158 0.79 -19.10 -3.62
N ASP A 159 0.15 -19.50 -2.52
CA ASP A 159 -1.28 -19.78 -2.46
C ASP A 159 -2.05 -18.54 -1.99
N SER A 160 -3.14 -18.17 -2.66
CA SER A 160 -3.94 -16.97 -2.40
C SER A 160 -5.35 -17.09 -3.00
N LYS A 161 -6.14 -16.00 -2.95
CA LYS A 161 -7.43 -15.92 -3.67
C LYS A 161 -7.32 -16.20 -5.18
N LEU A 162 -6.15 -15.94 -5.78
CA LEU A 162 -5.88 -16.22 -7.20
C LEU A 162 -5.54 -17.70 -7.49
N GLY A 163 -5.62 -18.57 -6.48
CA GLY A 163 -5.11 -19.93 -6.49
C GLY A 163 -3.60 -20.00 -6.22
N LYS A 164 -3.00 -21.14 -6.55
CA LYS A 164 -1.54 -21.35 -6.44
C LYS A 164 -0.85 -20.82 -7.69
N ARG A 165 0.03 -19.83 -7.53
CA ARG A 165 0.74 -19.16 -8.62
C ARG A 165 2.22 -19.01 -8.35
N GLN A 166 3.03 -19.01 -9.41
CA GLN A 166 4.45 -18.70 -9.31
C GLN A 166 4.61 -17.18 -9.28
N CYS A 167 4.95 -16.63 -8.12
CA CYS A 167 5.06 -15.18 -7.92
C CYS A 167 6.53 -14.79 -7.73
N GLU A 168 7.04 -13.97 -8.65
CA GLU A 168 8.31 -13.26 -8.44
C GLU A 168 8.17 -12.28 -7.27
N GLY A 169 9.30 -11.88 -6.70
CA GLY A 169 9.27 -10.94 -5.59
C GLY A 169 10.45 -9.99 -5.54
N LEU A 170 10.36 -9.08 -4.59
CA LEU A 170 11.43 -8.16 -4.25
C LEU A 170 11.64 -8.21 -2.74
N ARG A 171 12.89 -8.12 -2.30
CA ARG A 171 13.27 -7.84 -0.92
C ARG A 171 13.89 -6.46 -0.86
N GLY A 172 13.35 -5.59 -0.02
CA GLY A 172 13.88 -4.26 0.23
C GLY A 172 14.42 -4.12 1.65
N HIS A 173 15.47 -3.33 1.81
CA HIS A 173 15.99 -2.91 3.11
C HIS A 173 16.21 -1.39 3.12
N ALA A 174 15.69 -0.72 4.16
CA ALA A 174 15.83 0.71 4.35
C ALA A 174 16.17 1.05 5.80
N VAL A 175 16.96 2.10 5.98
CA VAL A 175 17.31 2.64 7.29
C VAL A 175 16.94 4.10 7.33
N VAL A 176 15.99 4.47 8.18
CA VAL A 176 15.56 5.85 8.39
C VAL A 176 16.20 6.36 9.68
N LYS A 177 17.06 7.37 9.56
CA LYS A 177 17.71 8.04 10.70
C LYS A 177 17.07 9.39 10.95
N THR A 178 16.71 9.65 12.20
CA THR A 178 16.35 10.97 12.71
C THR A 178 17.21 11.25 13.94
N CYS A 179 17.48 12.51 14.27
CA CYS A 179 18.38 13.00 15.34
C CYS A 179 19.02 11.94 16.25
N ASP A 180 18.22 11.26 17.08
CA ASP A 180 18.65 10.24 18.04
C ASP A 180 18.04 8.85 17.82
N SER A 181 17.27 8.63 16.76
CA SER A 181 16.60 7.36 16.47
C SER A 181 16.88 6.81 15.06
N GLU A 182 16.91 5.48 14.98
CA GLU A 182 17.12 4.74 13.75
C GLU A 182 16.01 3.71 13.62
N THR A 183 15.37 3.66 12.46
CA THR A 183 14.39 2.63 12.13
C THR A 183 14.88 1.82 10.95
N HIS A 184 15.07 0.53 11.17
CA HIS A 184 15.37 -0.45 10.14
C HIS A 184 14.07 -1.05 9.63
N PHE A 185 13.92 -1.07 8.32
CA PHE A 185 12.80 -1.69 7.62
C PHE A 185 13.35 -2.76 6.70
N THR A 186 12.82 -3.97 6.80
CA THR A 186 12.99 -5.00 5.78
C THR A 186 11.62 -5.38 5.28
N TYR A 187 11.44 -5.50 3.97
CA TYR A 187 10.20 -6.00 3.41
C TYR A 187 10.45 -7.03 2.31
N GLU A 188 9.47 -7.89 2.11
CA GLU A 188 9.37 -8.80 0.99
C GLU A 188 8.00 -8.68 0.37
N VAL A 189 7.94 -8.59 -0.95
CA VAL A 189 6.69 -8.55 -1.69
C VAL A 189 6.69 -9.66 -2.74
N ARG A 190 5.58 -10.38 -2.87
CA ARG A 190 5.30 -11.31 -3.97
C ARG A 190 4.21 -10.73 -4.84
N LEU A 191 4.46 -10.73 -6.15
CA LEU A 191 3.70 -9.97 -7.12
C LEU A 191 3.01 -10.89 -8.13
N ASP A 192 1.83 -10.49 -8.58
CA ASP A 192 1.11 -11.09 -9.70
C ASP A 192 0.34 -10.00 -10.45
N LYS A 193 0.40 -10.01 -11.77
CA LYS A 193 -0.25 -9.01 -12.63
C LYS A 193 -1.78 -9.05 -12.55
N ASP A 194 -2.35 -10.19 -12.17
CA ASP A 194 -3.79 -10.38 -12.02
C ASP A 194 -4.27 -10.00 -10.61
N ALA A 195 -3.38 -9.75 -9.65
CA ALA A 195 -3.74 -9.11 -8.39
C ALA A 195 -4.06 -7.63 -8.67
N PRO A 196 -5.22 -7.09 -8.24
CA PRO A 196 -5.63 -5.76 -8.70
C PRO A 196 -4.65 -4.64 -8.32
N PHE A 197 -4.09 -4.70 -7.12
CA PHE A 197 -3.03 -3.80 -6.63
C PHE A 197 -1.63 -4.38 -6.84
N GLY A 198 -1.48 -5.45 -7.62
CA GLY A 198 -0.20 -6.07 -7.98
C GLY A 198 0.44 -6.94 -6.90
N VAL A 199 -0.12 -6.94 -5.67
CA VAL A 199 0.45 -7.63 -4.50
C VAL A 199 -0.34 -8.89 -4.16
N VAL A 200 0.36 -10.01 -4.03
CA VAL A 200 -0.19 -11.30 -3.55
C VAL A 200 0.16 -11.51 -2.08
N THR A 201 1.42 -11.29 -1.71
CA THR A 201 1.82 -11.25 -0.30
C THR A 201 2.78 -10.09 -0.06
N PHE A 202 2.67 -9.47 1.11
CA PHE A 202 3.61 -8.48 1.59
C PHE A 202 4.01 -8.85 3.00
N ARG A 203 5.31 -8.88 3.29
CA ARG A 203 5.85 -9.11 4.63
C ARG A 203 6.75 -7.95 4.98
N TYR A 204 6.68 -7.46 6.20
CA TYR A 204 7.65 -6.49 6.69
C TYR A 204 8.14 -6.81 8.10
N GLU A 205 9.31 -6.26 8.38
CA GLU A 205 9.93 -6.18 9.69
C GLU A 205 10.39 -4.73 9.91
N LYS A 206 10.03 -4.16 11.07
CA LYS A 206 10.38 -2.80 11.48
C LYS A 206 11.04 -2.87 12.84
N ALA A 207 12.32 -2.56 12.93
CA ALA A 207 13.06 -2.50 14.20
C ALA A 207 13.46 -1.05 14.50
N ARG A 208 13.24 -0.60 15.73
CA ARG A 208 13.55 0.78 16.15
C ARG A 208 14.68 0.78 17.16
N LYS A 209 15.58 1.74 17.04
CA LYS A 209 16.64 2.01 18.00
C LYS A 209 16.64 3.49 18.36
N ARG A 210 17.06 3.82 19.59
CA ARG A 210 17.34 5.19 20.04
C ARG A 210 18.65 5.19 20.78
N GLN A 211 19.60 6.02 20.35
CA GLN A 211 20.96 6.07 20.90
C GLN A 211 21.61 4.67 21.01
N GLY A 212 21.41 3.84 19.97
CA GLY A 212 21.92 2.46 19.91
C GLY A 212 21.12 1.42 20.70
N GLN A 213 20.22 1.84 21.60
CA GLN A 213 19.36 0.93 22.37
C GLN A 213 18.13 0.51 21.57
N SER A 214 17.79 -0.78 21.59
CA SER A 214 16.56 -1.29 20.97
C SER A 214 15.33 -0.70 21.65
N LEU A 215 14.38 -0.20 20.87
CA LEU A 215 13.04 0.19 21.31
C LEU A 215 12.00 -0.91 21.01
N GLY A 216 12.44 -2.06 20.51
CA GLY A 216 11.59 -3.14 20.05
C GLY A 216 11.47 -3.22 18.53
N ALA A 217 10.66 -4.19 18.10
CA ALA A 217 10.45 -4.48 16.69
C ALA A 217 8.99 -4.88 16.42
N ARG A 218 8.60 -4.90 15.14
CA ARG A 218 7.31 -5.40 14.69
C ARG A 218 7.51 -6.20 13.41
N THR A 219 6.78 -7.29 13.27
CA THR A 219 6.62 -8.01 12.00
C THR A 219 5.15 -8.06 11.62
N ALA A 220 4.87 -8.06 10.32
CA ALA A 220 3.58 -8.50 9.82
C ALA A 220 3.70 -9.15 8.44
N THR A 221 2.74 -10.04 8.15
CA THR A 221 2.50 -10.64 6.84
C THR A 221 1.07 -10.31 6.43
N PHE A 222 0.90 -9.89 5.19
CA PHE A 222 -0.35 -9.64 4.51
C PHE A 222 -0.47 -10.62 3.35
N LYS A 223 -1.55 -11.39 3.30
CA LYS A 223 -1.80 -12.38 2.23
C LYS A 223 -3.13 -12.09 1.56
N LEU A 224 -3.11 -11.97 0.22
CA LEU A 224 -4.30 -11.65 -0.58
C LEU A 224 -5.39 -12.70 -0.35
N ALA A 225 -6.47 -12.27 0.28
CA ALA A 225 -7.56 -13.11 0.74
C ALA A 225 -8.83 -12.91 -0.07
N ASP A 226 -9.06 -11.69 -0.57
CA ASP A 226 -10.19 -11.40 -1.47
C ASP A 226 -9.95 -10.14 -2.30
N PHE A 227 -10.77 -9.91 -3.33
CA PHE A 227 -10.77 -8.68 -4.11
C PHE A 227 -12.07 -8.52 -4.91
N GLY A 228 -12.35 -7.29 -5.34
CA GLY A 228 -13.53 -6.99 -6.14
C GLY A 228 -13.57 -5.56 -6.67
N THR A 229 -14.72 -5.18 -7.17
CA THR A 229 -15.04 -3.85 -7.70
C THR A 229 -16.11 -3.17 -6.85
N GLU A 230 -16.56 -1.98 -7.26
CA GLU A 230 -17.59 -1.19 -6.59
C GLU A 230 -17.26 -0.77 -5.14
N ALA A 231 -15.97 -0.56 -4.86
CA ALA A 231 -15.49 -0.01 -3.61
C ALA A 231 -16.14 1.35 -3.35
N LYS A 232 -16.68 1.51 -2.13
CA LYS A 232 -17.27 2.76 -1.65
C LYS A 232 -16.41 3.32 -0.55
N SER A 233 -16.23 4.63 -0.55
CA SER A 233 -15.49 5.32 0.48
C SER A 233 -16.18 5.17 1.84
N ALA A 234 -15.42 4.77 2.85
CA ALA A 234 -15.90 4.73 4.24
C ALA A 234 -15.79 6.09 4.95
N LEU A 235 -15.11 7.05 4.32
CA LEU A 235 -14.89 8.41 4.81
C LEU A 235 -15.51 9.43 3.85
N PRO A 236 -15.92 10.61 4.34
CA PRO A 236 -16.49 11.63 3.46
C PRO A 236 -15.54 11.95 2.30
N ASP A 237 -16.09 12.11 1.10
CA ASP A 237 -15.48 12.98 0.09
C ASP A 237 -15.60 14.37 0.69
N SER A 238 -14.49 15.03 1.01
CA SER A 238 -14.50 16.33 1.69
C SER A 238 -15.56 17.26 1.05
N GLN A 239 -16.47 17.80 1.86
CA GLN A 239 -17.35 18.89 1.46
C GLN A 239 -16.55 20.08 0.91
#